data_AF-A0A7C4C5A3-F1
#
_entry.id   AF-A0A7C4C5A3-F1
#
_cell.length_a   1.000
_cell.length_b   1.000
_cell.length_c   1.000
_cell.angle_alpha   90.00
_cell.angle_beta   90.00
_cell.angle_gamma   90.00
#
_symmetry.space_group_name_H-M   'P 1'
#
loop_
_entity.id
_entity.type
_entity.pdbx_description
1 polymer ?
#
loop_
_entity_poly.entity_id
_entity_poly.type
_entity_poly.pdbx_seq_one_letter_code
_entity_poly.pdbx_strand_id
1 'polypeptide(L)'
;MIEVIIPKDIEKILSERGITIDNVREVIEYGESTGEKICLPAENKFLAKKVIGKATFYTVYSPLENRFTLHSAYAHKMSMKEPIDIILAETTDWVCCKCNEKMVRSNIDMEYLGIVRAAPGISCPKCKLSFIEEYIAGKTLVVAESLLEKKRA
;
A
#
# COMPACT_ATOMS: atom_id res chain seq x y z
N MET A 1 10.88 17.93 5.74
CA MET A 1 9.66 17.69 6.54
C MET A 1 8.49 18.16 5.71
N ILE A 2 7.74 17.23 5.15
CA ILE A 2 6.52 17.53 4.39
C ILE A 2 5.36 17.92 5.31
N GLU A 3 4.52 18.83 4.86
CA GLU A 3 3.28 19.20 5.55
C GLU A 3 2.14 18.29 5.08
N VAL A 4 1.49 17.61 6.03
CA VAL A 4 0.40 16.67 5.77
C VAL A 4 -0.85 17.17 6.48
N ILE A 5 -1.91 17.40 5.71
CA ILE A 5 -3.24 17.77 6.20
C ILE A 5 -3.99 16.48 6.48
N ILE A 6 -4.42 16.30 7.74
CA ILE A 6 -5.15 15.11 8.18
C ILE A 6 -6.57 15.52 8.55
N PRO A 7 -7.59 15.12 7.77
CA PRO A 7 -8.98 15.31 8.15
C PRO A 7 -9.32 14.57 9.45
N LYS A 8 -10.25 15.11 10.26
CA LYS A 8 -10.59 14.57 11.60
C LYS A 8 -11.06 13.11 11.57
N ASP A 9 -11.81 12.75 10.53
CA ASP A 9 -12.27 11.39 10.26
C ASP A 9 -11.10 10.43 10.01
N ILE A 10 -10.02 10.92 9.39
CA ILE A 10 -8.81 10.14 9.15
C ILE A 10 -7.93 10.04 10.40
N GLU A 11 -7.87 11.08 11.24
CA GLU A 11 -7.13 11.01 12.52
C GLU A 11 -7.60 9.83 13.40
N LYS A 12 -8.92 9.60 13.44
CA LYS A 12 -9.51 8.48 14.16
C LYS A 12 -9.06 7.14 13.55
N ILE A 13 -9.08 7.01 12.23
CA ILE A 13 -8.65 5.79 11.52
C ILE A 13 -7.17 5.50 11.79
N LEU A 14 -6.31 6.51 11.77
CA LEU A 14 -4.88 6.35 12.08
C LEU A 14 -4.67 5.84 13.50
N SER A 15 -5.35 6.45 14.47
CA SER A 15 -5.29 6.06 15.88
C SER A 15 -5.73 4.62 16.10
N GLU A 16 -6.89 4.23 15.53
CA GLU A 16 -7.43 2.87 15.63
C GLU A 16 -6.50 1.82 14.99
N ARG A 17 -5.75 2.19 13.94
CA ARG A 17 -4.80 1.33 13.25
C ARG A 17 -3.39 1.38 13.84
N GLY A 18 -3.14 2.20 14.86
CA GLY A 18 -1.82 2.41 15.44
C GLY A 18 -0.79 2.99 14.45
N ILE A 19 -1.26 3.77 13.47
CA ILE A 19 -0.41 4.41 12.46
C ILE A 19 -0.11 5.84 12.91
N THR A 20 1.17 6.16 13.03
CA THR A 20 1.60 7.50 13.44
C THR A 20 1.71 8.44 12.26
N ILE A 21 1.67 9.75 12.51
CA ILE A 21 1.90 10.77 11.48
C ILE A 21 3.30 10.65 10.86
N ASP A 22 4.29 10.21 11.62
CA ASP A 22 5.65 10.00 11.10
C ASP A 22 5.71 8.83 10.12
N ASN A 23 4.95 7.76 10.35
CA ASN A 23 4.82 6.68 9.34
C ASN A 23 4.23 7.22 8.04
N VAL A 24 3.16 8.03 8.12
CA VAL A 24 2.52 8.65 6.95
C VAL A 24 3.52 9.54 6.20
N ARG A 25 4.23 10.41 6.92
CA ARG A 25 5.22 11.30 6.31
C ARG A 25 6.33 10.52 5.61
N GLU A 26 6.86 9.50 6.27
CA GLU A 26 7.95 8.70 5.74
C GLU A 26 7.55 7.93 4.47
N VAL A 27 6.31 7.45 4.40
CA VAL A 27 5.76 6.78 3.20
C VAL A 27 5.60 7.77 2.05
N ILE A 28 5.03 8.95 2.30
CA ILE A 28 4.87 9.98 1.25
C ILE A 28 6.24 10.44 0.75
N GLU A 29 7.16 10.79 1.66
CA GLU A 29 8.51 11.24 1.28
C GLU A 29 9.24 10.17 0.45
N TYR A 30 9.09 8.89 0.79
CA TYR A 30 9.67 7.79 0.02
C TYR A 30 9.01 7.66 -1.36
N GLY A 31 7.68 7.71 -1.45
CA GLY A 31 6.96 7.63 -2.73
C GLY A 31 7.29 8.81 -3.66
N GLU A 32 7.40 10.01 -3.12
CA GLU A 32 7.75 11.23 -3.88
C GLU A 32 9.21 11.23 -4.34
N SER A 33 10.15 10.77 -3.50
CA SER A 33 11.58 10.76 -3.83
C SER A 33 12.00 9.63 -4.78
N THR A 34 11.37 8.46 -4.66
CA THR A 34 11.75 7.27 -5.45
C THR A 34 10.85 7.03 -6.65
N GLY A 35 9.66 7.62 -6.68
CA GLY A 35 8.60 7.30 -7.62
C GLY A 35 7.89 5.96 -7.32
N GLU A 36 8.18 5.29 -6.20
CA GLU A 36 7.48 4.05 -5.77
C GLU A 36 6.07 4.32 -5.25
N LYS A 37 5.25 4.81 -6.16
CA LYS A 37 3.85 5.13 -5.96
C LYS A 37 3.07 4.86 -7.23
N ILE A 38 1.77 4.70 -7.07
CA ILE A 38 0.81 4.64 -8.17
C ILE A 38 -0.11 5.84 -8.06
N CYS A 39 -0.57 6.35 -9.20
CA CYS A 39 -1.49 7.47 -9.27
C CYS A 39 -2.83 7.02 -9.83
N LEU A 40 -3.89 7.68 -9.38
CA LEU A 40 -5.23 7.59 -9.90
C LEU A 40 -5.52 8.95 -10.55
N PRO A 41 -5.23 9.11 -11.86
CA PRO A 41 -5.23 10.43 -12.50
C PRO A 41 -6.57 11.13 -12.45
N ALA A 42 -7.68 10.38 -12.53
CA ALA A 42 -9.04 10.93 -12.50
C ALA A 42 -9.38 11.64 -11.17
N GLU A 43 -8.75 11.24 -10.07
CA GLU A 43 -9.03 11.77 -8.73
C GLU A 43 -7.87 12.57 -8.13
N ASN A 44 -6.77 12.73 -8.87
CA ASN A 44 -5.51 13.28 -8.36
C ASN A 44 -5.08 12.63 -7.03
N LYS A 45 -5.25 11.31 -6.92
CA LYS A 45 -4.88 10.51 -5.75
C LYS A 45 -3.63 9.70 -6.04
N PHE A 46 -2.83 9.49 -5.01
CA PHE A 46 -1.60 8.72 -5.03
C PHE A 46 -1.66 7.67 -3.93
N LEU A 47 -1.14 6.48 -4.22
CA LEU A 47 -0.88 5.44 -3.25
C LEU A 47 0.61 5.14 -3.24
N ALA A 48 1.26 5.41 -2.12
CA ALA A 48 2.65 5.04 -1.87
C ALA A 48 2.73 3.95 -0.80
N LYS A 49 3.83 3.22 -0.78
CA LYS A 49 4.13 2.23 0.26
C LYS A 49 5.58 2.31 0.70
N LYS A 50 5.84 1.93 1.96
CA LYS A 50 7.19 1.74 2.48
C LYS A 50 7.21 0.68 3.57
N VAL A 51 8.27 -0.13 3.61
CA VAL A 51 8.53 -1.01 4.75
C VAL A 51 9.17 -0.20 5.87
N ILE A 52 8.52 -0.17 7.04
CA ILE A 52 9.02 0.52 8.24
C ILE A 52 9.02 -0.50 9.38
N GLY A 53 10.21 -0.83 9.89
CA GLY A 53 10.39 -1.91 10.86
C GLY A 53 9.98 -3.27 10.28
N LYS A 54 8.93 -3.89 10.84
CA LYS A 54 8.42 -5.22 10.44
C LYS A 54 7.10 -5.16 9.67
N ALA A 55 6.63 -3.97 9.28
CA ALA A 55 5.35 -3.81 8.60
C ALA A 55 5.52 -2.98 7.32
N THR A 56 4.68 -3.27 6.34
CA THR A 56 4.53 -2.44 5.14
C THR A 56 3.41 -1.45 5.40
N PHE A 57 3.73 -0.17 5.34
CA PHE A 57 2.77 0.93 5.48
C PHE A 57 2.40 1.47 4.12
N TYR A 58 1.14 1.86 3.98
CA TYR A 58 0.54 2.41 2.79
C TYR A 58 -0.12 3.73 3.12
N THR A 59 -0.07 4.66 2.18
CA THR A 59 -0.67 5.98 2.34
C THR A 59 -1.35 6.39 1.04
N VAL A 60 -2.64 6.70 1.14
CA VAL A 60 -3.42 7.30 0.05
C VAL A 60 -3.52 8.80 0.31
N TYR A 61 -3.04 9.61 -0.62
CA TYR A 61 -2.94 11.06 -0.45
C TYR A 61 -3.13 11.81 -1.77
N SER A 62 -3.44 13.10 -1.69
CA SER A 62 -3.46 14.01 -2.83
C SER A 62 -2.52 15.19 -2.60
N PRO A 63 -1.74 15.61 -3.61
CA PRO A 63 -0.96 16.84 -3.52
C PRO A 63 -1.90 18.05 -3.57
N LEU A 64 -1.63 19.04 -2.72
CA LEU A 64 -2.31 20.32 -2.66
C LEU A 64 -1.26 21.42 -2.50
N GLU A 65 -0.92 22.10 -3.60
CA GLU A 65 0.16 23.09 -3.68
C GLU A 65 1.48 22.53 -3.14
N ASN A 66 1.88 22.92 -1.92
CA ASN A 66 3.11 22.49 -1.25
C ASN A 66 2.86 21.48 -0.11
N ARG A 67 1.66 20.91 -0.05
CA ARG A 67 1.19 20.05 1.06
C ARG A 67 0.55 18.79 0.51
N PHE A 68 0.29 17.83 1.39
CA PHE A 68 -0.41 16.60 1.04
C PHE A 68 -1.65 16.41 1.91
N THR A 69 -2.81 16.21 1.29
CA THR A 69 -4.04 15.83 2.00
C THR A 69 -4.09 14.32 2.11
N LEU A 70 -4.16 13.82 3.34
CA LEU A 70 -4.28 12.40 3.62
C LEU A 70 -5.73 11.92 3.44
N HIS A 71 -5.92 10.83 2.69
CA HIS A 71 -7.23 10.19 2.51
C HIS A 71 -7.36 8.88 3.28
N SER A 72 -6.26 8.13 3.44
CA SER A 72 -6.24 6.89 4.21
C SER A 72 -4.80 6.45 4.47
N ALA A 73 -4.58 5.69 5.54
CA ALA A 73 -3.36 4.91 5.72
C ALA A 73 -3.69 3.56 6.35
N TYR A 74 -2.94 2.53 5.94
CA TYR A 74 -3.11 1.16 6.39
C TYR A 74 -1.77 0.44 6.38
N ALA A 75 -1.68 -0.70 7.06
CA ALA A 75 -0.46 -1.49 7.12
C ALA A 75 -0.77 -2.98 7.24
N HIS A 76 0.23 -3.81 6.94
CA HIS A 76 0.23 -5.24 7.26
C HIS A 76 1.65 -5.70 7.63
N LYS A 77 1.78 -6.84 8.30
CA LYS A 77 3.06 -7.38 8.78
C LYS A 77 3.67 -8.42 7.85
N MET A 78 2.90 -8.90 6.87
CA MET A 78 3.42 -9.84 5.87
C MET A 78 4.46 -9.17 4.96
N SER A 79 5.53 -9.89 4.63
CA SER A 79 6.56 -9.46 3.68
C SER A 79 6.11 -9.75 2.26
N MET A 80 6.04 -8.73 1.40
CA MET A 80 5.70 -8.89 -0.01
C MET A 80 6.90 -9.41 -0.81
N LYS A 81 6.68 -10.40 -1.66
CA LYS A 81 7.63 -10.87 -2.67
C LYS A 81 7.24 -10.33 -4.06
N GLU A 82 7.84 -10.90 -5.10
CA GLU A 82 7.47 -10.57 -6.47
C GLU A 82 6.02 -10.98 -6.78
N PRO A 83 5.33 -10.25 -7.67
CA PRO A 83 4.01 -10.65 -8.12
C PRO A 83 4.09 -11.93 -8.95
N ILE A 84 3.16 -12.84 -8.67
CA ILE A 84 2.88 -14.06 -9.41
C ILE A 84 1.56 -13.88 -10.16
N ASP A 85 1.41 -14.51 -11.33
CA ASP A 85 0.17 -14.45 -12.13
C ASP A 85 -0.31 -13.02 -12.44
N ILE A 86 0.47 -12.25 -13.20
CA ILE A 86 0.04 -10.94 -13.69
C ILE A 86 -1.03 -11.13 -14.78
N ILE A 87 -2.26 -10.71 -14.52
CA ILE A 87 -3.41 -10.88 -15.41
C ILE A 87 -3.57 -9.61 -16.26
N LEU A 88 -2.92 -9.57 -17.42
CA LEU A 88 -2.90 -8.39 -18.30
C LEU A 88 -4.29 -7.94 -18.79
N ALA A 89 -5.27 -8.85 -18.84
CA ALA A 89 -6.64 -8.54 -19.24
C ALA A 89 -7.42 -7.75 -18.18
N GLU A 90 -7.03 -7.82 -16.92
CA GLU A 90 -7.72 -7.18 -15.80
C GLU A 90 -6.99 -5.89 -15.37
N THR A 91 -7.23 -4.82 -16.13
CA THR A 91 -6.68 -3.49 -15.82
C THR A 91 -7.44 -2.79 -14.70
N THR A 92 -6.75 -1.93 -13.97
CA THR A 92 -7.33 -1.05 -12.95
C THR A 92 -7.21 0.42 -13.36
N ASP A 93 -7.86 1.31 -12.62
CA ASP A 93 -7.75 2.76 -12.84
C ASP A 93 -6.43 3.35 -12.34
N TRP A 94 -5.69 2.60 -11.54
CA TRP A 94 -4.37 2.99 -11.07
C TRP A 94 -3.33 2.90 -12.19
N VAL A 95 -2.41 3.86 -12.20
CA VAL A 95 -1.31 3.97 -13.14
C VAL A 95 0.01 3.99 -12.37
N CYS A 96 1.00 3.26 -12.84
CA CYS A 96 2.33 3.28 -12.25
C CYS A 96 3.03 4.62 -12.53
N CYS A 97 3.42 5.37 -11.50
CA CYS A 97 4.09 6.66 -11.68
C CYS A 97 5.50 6.53 -12.31
N LYS A 98 6.17 5.38 -12.16
CA LYS A 98 7.48 5.13 -12.81
C LYS A 98 7.36 4.80 -14.30
N CYS A 99 6.36 4.01 -14.66
CA CYS A 99 6.26 3.43 -16.00
C CYS A 99 5.21 4.08 -16.90
N ASN A 100 4.30 4.85 -16.31
CA ASN A 100 3.12 5.40 -16.97
C ASN A 100 2.21 4.33 -17.62
N GLU A 101 2.20 3.12 -17.04
CA GLU A 101 1.40 1.98 -17.48
C GLU A 101 0.26 1.72 -16.49
N LYS A 102 -0.89 1.26 -16.97
CA LYS A 102 -1.99 0.85 -16.10
C LYS A 102 -1.57 -0.34 -15.24
N MET A 103 -1.93 -0.28 -13.96
CA MET A 103 -1.76 -1.38 -13.03
C MET A 103 -2.78 -2.46 -13.36
N VAL A 104 -2.36 -3.71 -13.28
CA VAL A 104 -3.20 -4.88 -13.57
C VAL A 104 -3.33 -5.76 -12.33
N ARG A 105 -4.37 -6.58 -12.28
CA ARG A 105 -4.56 -7.54 -11.19
C ARG A 105 -3.47 -8.61 -11.23
N SER A 106 -2.97 -8.97 -10.05
CA SER A 106 -1.96 -10.01 -9.90
C SER A 106 -2.07 -10.68 -8.53
N ASN A 107 -1.57 -11.90 -8.41
CA ASN A 107 -1.27 -12.47 -7.10
C ASN A 107 0.12 -12.02 -6.63
N ILE A 108 0.34 -11.94 -5.33
CA ILE A 108 1.62 -11.56 -4.75
C ILE A 108 1.92 -12.57 -3.65
N ASP A 109 3.10 -13.17 -3.69
CA ASP A 109 3.53 -14.04 -2.61
C ASP A 109 3.81 -13.20 -1.36
N MET A 110 3.10 -13.54 -0.29
CA MET A 110 3.18 -12.90 1.01
C MET A 110 3.77 -13.88 2.01
N GLU A 111 4.88 -13.51 2.63
CA GLU A 111 5.54 -14.33 3.65
C GLU A 111 5.26 -13.79 5.05
N TYR A 112 4.80 -14.66 5.95
CA TYR A 112 4.69 -14.34 7.37
C TYR A 112 5.04 -15.55 8.20
N LEU A 113 5.92 -15.37 9.19
CA LEU A 113 6.38 -16.46 10.05
C LEU A 113 6.88 -17.68 9.23
N GLY A 114 7.65 -17.46 8.17
CA GLY A 114 8.20 -18.51 7.29
C GLY A 114 7.16 -19.28 6.48
N ILE A 115 5.90 -18.84 6.46
CA ILE A 115 4.84 -19.42 5.64
C ILE A 115 4.52 -18.46 4.50
N VAL A 116 4.62 -18.94 3.26
CA VAL A 116 4.30 -18.19 2.05
C VAL A 116 2.87 -18.51 1.61
N ARG A 117 2.10 -17.47 1.31
CA ARG A 117 0.74 -17.55 0.74
C ARG A 117 0.54 -16.45 -0.30
N ALA A 118 -0.14 -16.78 -1.38
CA ALA A 118 -0.54 -15.79 -2.37
C ALA A 118 -1.66 -14.89 -1.81
N ALA A 119 -1.57 -13.59 -2.07
CA ALA A 119 -2.64 -12.62 -1.83
C ALA A 119 -2.94 -11.83 -3.12
N PRO A 120 -4.19 -11.47 -3.38
CA PRO A 120 -4.52 -10.63 -4.50
C PRO A 120 -3.99 -9.21 -4.28
N GLY A 121 -3.46 -8.62 -5.35
CA GLY A 121 -3.00 -7.25 -5.38
C GLY A 121 -3.03 -6.69 -6.79
N ILE A 122 -2.37 -5.55 -6.95
CA ILE A 122 -2.20 -4.89 -8.23
C ILE A 122 -0.72 -4.71 -8.51
N SER A 123 -0.30 -4.97 -9.74
CA SER A 123 1.11 -4.84 -10.13
C SER A 123 1.27 -4.12 -11.45
N CYS A 124 2.38 -3.42 -11.58
CA CYS A 124 2.80 -2.87 -12.86
C CYS A 124 3.36 -4.00 -13.73
N PRO A 125 2.86 -4.22 -14.95
CA PRO A 125 3.36 -5.29 -15.82
C PRO A 125 4.79 -5.05 -16.30
N LYS A 126 5.28 -3.79 -16.24
CA LYS A 126 6.61 -3.40 -16.73
C LYS A 126 7.70 -3.45 -15.67
N CYS A 127 7.49 -2.79 -14.52
CA CYS A 127 8.49 -2.74 -13.44
C CYS A 127 8.22 -3.71 -12.29
N LYS A 128 7.14 -4.51 -12.35
CA LYS A 128 6.71 -5.46 -11.31
C LYS A 128 6.43 -4.84 -9.93
N LEU A 129 6.38 -3.51 -9.84
CA LEU A 129 6.01 -2.82 -8.62
C LEU A 129 4.59 -3.22 -8.24
N SER A 130 4.42 -3.76 -7.04
CA SER A 130 3.19 -4.37 -6.58
C SER A 130 2.62 -3.63 -5.37
N PHE A 131 1.29 -3.58 -5.25
CA PHE A 131 0.57 -2.96 -4.15
C PHE A 131 -0.58 -3.85 -3.68
N ILE A 132 -0.90 -3.72 -2.40
CA ILE A 132 -2.06 -4.34 -1.78
C ILE A 132 -3.04 -3.22 -1.48
N GLU A 133 -4.30 -3.38 -1.88
CA GLU A 133 -5.34 -2.40 -1.58
C GLU A 133 -5.79 -2.50 -0.12
N GLU A 134 -6.31 -1.39 0.41
CA GLU A 134 -6.71 -1.25 1.81
C GLU A 134 -7.63 -2.37 2.31
N TYR A 135 -8.63 -2.77 1.50
CA TYR A 135 -9.59 -3.79 1.91
C TYR A 135 -8.95 -5.18 2.03
N ILE A 136 -7.91 -5.49 1.25
CA ILE A 136 -7.16 -6.75 1.35
C ILE A 136 -6.25 -6.69 2.58
N ALA A 137 -5.53 -5.58 2.78
CA ALA A 137 -4.66 -5.40 3.92
C ALA A 137 -5.43 -5.47 5.24
N GLY A 138 -6.56 -4.76 5.36
CA GLY A 138 -7.34 -4.65 6.59
C GLY A 138 -8.29 -5.82 6.87
N LYS A 139 -8.52 -6.74 5.91
CA LYS A 139 -9.40 -7.90 6.10
C LYS A 139 -8.65 -9.20 5.89
N THR A 140 -8.30 -9.50 4.64
CA THR A 140 -7.74 -10.80 4.24
C THR A 140 -6.40 -11.07 4.93
N LEU A 141 -5.50 -10.09 4.93
CA LEU A 141 -4.17 -10.27 5.55
C LEU A 141 -4.26 -10.34 7.07
N VAL A 142 -5.11 -9.52 7.72
CA VAL A 142 -5.33 -9.59 9.18
C VAL A 142 -5.84 -10.97 9.62
N VAL A 143 -6.79 -11.55 8.87
CA VAL A 143 -7.29 -12.90 9.15
C VAL A 143 -6.19 -13.95 8.94
N ALA A 144 -5.43 -13.85 7.85
CA ALA A 144 -4.33 -14.76 7.58
C ALA A 144 -3.25 -14.70 8.69
N GLU A 145 -2.82 -13.51 9.09
CA GLU A 145 -1.87 -13.28 10.18
C GLU A 145 -2.36 -13.93 11.49
N SER A 146 -3.61 -13.67 11.87
CA SER A 146 -4.22 -14.23 13.08
C SER A 146 -4.27 -15.76 13.09
N LEU A 147 -4.56 -16.37 11.93
CA LEU A 147 -4.58 -17.84 11.79
C LEU A 147 -3.17 -18.44 11.84
N LEU A 148 -2.18 -17.75 11.28
CA LEU A 148 -0.79 -18.21 11.29
C LEU A 148 -0.17 -18.10 12.69
N GLU A 149 -0.49 -17.05 13.44
CA GLU A 149 -0.08 -16.87 14.83
C GLU A 149 -0.64 -17.96 15.73
N LYS A 150 -1.94 -18.27 15.61
CA LYS A 150 -2.59 -19.36 16.38
C LYS A 150 -2.02 -20.75 16.11
N LYS A 151 -1.45 -21.00 14.92
CA LYS A 151 -0.84 -22.29 14.59
C LYS A 151 0.58 -22.46 15.14
N ARG A 152 1.19 -21.38 15.62
CA ARG A 152 2.53 -21.36 16.20
C ARG A 152 2.55 -21.10 17.72
N ALA A 153 1.43 -20.68 18.30
CA ALA A 153 1.21 -20.60 19.75
C ALA A 153 0.80 -21.96 20.32
#